data_AF-A0A6N8BH36-F1
#
_entry.id   AF-A0A6N8BH36-F1
#
_cell.length_a   1.000
_cell.length_b   1.000
_cell.length_c   1.000
_cell.angle_alpha   90.00
_cell.angle_beta   90.00
_cell.angle_gamma   90.00
#
_symmetry.space_group_name_H-M   'P 1'
#
loop_
_entity.id
_entity.type
_entity.pdbx_description
1 polymer ?
#
loop_
_entity_poly.entity_id
_entity_poly.type
_entity_poly.pdbx_seq_one_letter_code
_entity_poly.pdbx_strand_id
1 'polypeptide(L)'
;MDGDNSRAMGGCPPGREFVVKAVLDTTDPLKTPKITHIKLEVTTLELMDLEIVAIALNDLGQPEPVTSFPARVKAGAEIMFRVTTKGCAEQVSSLFTTGLNVTLTPEQPLTTNENTWEGFFTVPMDSLDGSNIGVIITARRGDKEKHLVVDPFILVDGKVYESVSLKLTR
;
A
#
# COMPACT_ATOMS: atom_id res chain seq x y z
N MET A 1 24.79 61.76 -13.24
CA MET A 1 24.37 61.42 -11.87
C MET A 1 23.42 60.26 -12.04
N ASP A 2 24.01 59.07 -12.04
CA ASP A 2 23.36 57.83 -12.47
C ASP A 2 22.72 57.12 -11.28
N GLY A 3 21.53 56.56 -11.56
CA GLY A 3 21.25 55.18 -11.19
C GLY A 3 20.62 54.94 -9.84
N ASP A 4 19.29 55.00 -9.82
CA ASP A 4 18.41 54.26 -8.90
C ASP A 4 18.85 52.79 -8.78
N ASN A 5 18.94 52.28 -7.55
CA ASN A 5 19.12 50.85 -7.30
C ASN A 5 18.36 50.43 -6.03
N SER A 6 17.07 50.75 -6.02
CA SER A 6 16.09 50.13 -5.13
C SER A 6 15.90 48.66 -5.50
N ARG A 7 16.75 47.77 -4.98
CA ARG A 7 16.53 46.32 -5.05
C ARG A 7 15.34 45.95 -4.16
N ALA A 8 14.20 45.78 -4.81
CA ALA A 8 13.00 45.17 -4.26
C ALA A 8 13.34 43.81 -3.62
N MET A 9 13.19 43.72 -2.30
CA MET A 9 13.00 42.47 -1.59
C MET A 9 11.63 41.94 -2.01
N GLY A 10 11.60 41.10 -3.06
CA GLY A 10 10.41 40.40 -3.50
C GLY A 10 9.89 39.50 -2.39
N GLY A 11 8.86 39.97 -1.68
CA GLY A 11 8.05 39.15 -0.79
C GLY A 11 7.41 38.04 -1.60
N CYS A 12 7.78 36.79 -1.30
CA CYS A 12 7.17 35.62 -1.89
C CYS A 12 5.75 35.48 -1.31
N PRO A 13 4.70 35.39 -2.14
CA PRO A 13 3.32 35.28 -1.66
C PRO A 13 3.10 33.93 -0.92
N PRO A 14 2.25 33.89 0.12
CA PRO A 14 1.99 32.66 0.85
C PRO A 14 1.15 31.70 0.00
N GLY A 15 1.79 30.66 -0.54
CA GLY A 15 1.11 29.59 -1.28
C GLY A 15 2.04 28.60 -1.97
N ARG A 16 2.44 27.55 -1.26
CA ARG A 16 3.04 26.27 -1.75
C ARG A 16 4.29 26.35 -2.65
N GLU A 17 5.16 27.36 -2.50
CA GLU A 17 6.50 27.32 -3.10
C GLU A 17 7.55 26.93 -2.06
N PHE A 18 8.33 25.88 -2.35
CA PHE A 18 9.49 25.49 -1.55
C PHE A 18 10.75 26.09 -2.19
N VAL A 19 11.30 27.14 -1.59
CA VAL A 19 12.56 27.74 -2.05
C VAL A 19 13.71 27.07 -1.30
N VAL A 20 14.46 26.21 -1.97
CA VAL A 20 15.69 25.60 -1.43
C VAL A 20 16.88 26.44 -1.86
N LYS A 21 17.54 27.11 -0.92
CA LYS A 21 18.78 27.85 -1.15
C LYS A 21 19.95 27.07 -0.57
N ALA A 22 20.82 26.56 -1.43
CA ALA A 22 22.11 26.00 -1.04
C ALA A 22 23.21 27.04 -1.29
N VAL A 23 23.99 27.34 -0.25
CA VAL A 23 25.19 28.19 -0.36
C VAL A 23 26.39 27.28 -0.22
N LEU A 24 27.24 27.29 -1.24
CA LEU A 24 28.50 26.57 -1.24
C LEU A 24 29.64 27.55 -1.05
N ASP A 25 30.46 27.34 -0.04
CA ASP A 25 31.64 28.15 0.26
C ASP A 25 32.88 27.27 0.38
N THR A 26 34.05 27.82 0.07
CA THR A 26 35.34 27.15 0.08
C THR A 26 36.42 28.16 0.45
N THR A 27 37.34 27.76 1.33
CA THR A 27 38.54 28.54 1.64
C THR A 27 39.71 28.23 0.70
N ASP A 28 39.55 27.24 -0.19
CA ASP A 28 40.57 26.78 -1.13
C ASP A 28 40.30 27.34 -2.53
N PRO A 29 41.14 28.25 -3.06
CA PRO A 29 40.91 28.93 -4.34
C PRO A 29 41.01 28.00 -5.55
N LEU A 30 41.53 26.77 -5.38
CA LEU A 30 41.63 25.77 -6.45
C LEU A 30 40.45 24.79 -6.47
N LYS A 31 39.59 24.81 -5.46
CA LYS A 31 38.45 23.89 -5.35
C LYS A 31 37.15 24.64 -5.49
N THR A 32 36.47 24.46 -6.61
CA THR A 32 35.08 24.89 -6.76
C THR A 32 34.16 23.85 -6.11
N PRO A 33 33.44 24.16 -5.02
CA PRO A 33 32.43 23.27 -4.48
C PRO A 33 31.30 23.13 -5.50
N LYS A 34 30.80 21.91 -5.68
CA LYS A 34 29.75 21.58 -6.65
C LYS A 34 28.64 20.82 -5.96
N ILE A 35 27.41 21.25 -6.20
CA ILE A 35 26.25 20.43 -5.86
C ILE A 35 26.12 19.38 -6.95
N THR A 36 26.30 18.11 -6.59
CA THR A 36 26.18 16.98 -7.53
C THR A 36 24.75 16.47 -7.61
N HIS A 37 23.97 16.62 -6.53
CA HIS A 37 22.58 16.17 -6.49
C HIS A 37 21.76 16.98 -5.48
N ILE A 38 20.54 17.37 -5.86
CA ILE A 38 19.51 17.90 -4.96
C ILE A 38 18.27 17.04 -5.19
N LYS A 39 17.79 16.36 -4.15
CA LYS A 39 16.54 15.59 -4.19
C LYS A 39 15.57 16.16 -3.16
N LEU A 40 14.47 16.73 -3.64
CA LEU A 40 13.33 17.10 -2.79
C LEU A 40 12.37 15.90 -2.80
N GLU A 41 12.19 15.23 -1.67
CA GLU A 41 11.31 14.06 -1.59
C GLU A 41 10.06 14.40 -0.77
N VAL A 42 8.98 14.67 -1.48
CA VAL A 42 7.71 15.14 -0.89
C VAL A 42 6.74 13.98 -0.64
N THR A 43 6.98 12.81 -1.23
CA THR A 43 6.07 11.66 -1.16
C THR A 43 6.53 10.67 -0.10
N THR A 44 5.83 10.66 1.03
CA THR A 44 5.83 9.56 2.00
C THR A 44 5.14 8.35 1.37
N LEU A 45 5.75 7.16 1.51
CA LEU A 45 5.11 5.91 1.13
C LEU A 45 4.13 5.52 2.24
N GLU A 46 2.86 5.39 1.89
CA GLU A 46 1.77 5.14 2.83
C GLU A 46 0.91 3.97 2.32
N LEU A 47 0.37 3.20 3.27
CA LEU A 47 -0.59 2.12 3.09
C LEU A 47 -1.89 2.53 3.79
N MET A 48 -3.00 2.42 3.09
CA MET A 48 -4.32 2.92 3.50
C MET A 48 -5.39 1.93 3.03
N ASP A 49 -6.58 2.03 3.61
CA ASP A 49 -7.82 1.40 3.10
C ASP A 49 -7.68 -0.09 2.77
N LEU A 50 -7.15 -0.87 3.70
CA LEU A 50 -7.17 -2.33 3.58
C LEU A 50 -8.60 -2.84 3.76
N GLU A 51 -9.12 -3.55 2.76
CA GLU A 51 -10.47 -4.09 2.78
C GLU A 51 -10.54 -5.47 2.10
N ILE A 52 -11.48 -6.32 2.54
CA ILE A 52 -11.83 -7.55 1.82
C ILE A 52 -13.08 -7.25 0.99
N VAL A 53 -12.95 -7.31 -0.33
CA VAL A 53 -14.00 -6.90 -1.28
C VAL A 53 -14.90 -8.05 -1.71
N ALA A 54 -14.44 -9.30 -1.61
CA ALA A 54 -15.24 -10.47 -1.91
C ALA A 54 -14.74 -11.71 -1.15
N ILE A 55 -15.67 -12.56 -0.70
CA ILE A 55 -15.37 -13.85 -0.07
C ILE A 55 -16.16 -14.95 -0.78
N ALA A 56 -15.48 -15.95 -1.33
CA ALA A 56 -16.13 -17.12 -1.89
C ALA A 56 -16.84 -17.90 -0.76
N LEU A 57 -18.13 -18.22 -0.96
CA LEU A 57 -18.95 -18.93 0.03
C LEU A 57 -19.09 -18.17 1.36
N ASN A 58 -19.13 -16.84 1.27
CA ASN A 58 -19.34 -15.92 2.39
C ASN A 58 -20.55 -16.33 3.26
N ASP A 59 -20.48 -16.03 4.55
CA ASP A 59 -21.59 -16.26 5.45
C ASP A 59 -22.72 -15.27 5.18
N LEU A 60 -23.96 -15.77 5.27
CA LEU A 60 -25.16 -14.98 5.12
C LEU A 60 -25.22 -13.95 6.26
N GLY A 61 -24.80 -12.72 6.00
CA GLY A 61 -24.89 -11.60 6.93
C GLY A 61 -23.60 -10.80 7.14
N GLN A 62 -22.45 -11.24 6.62
CA GLN A 62 -21.25 -10.40 6.64
C GLN A 62 -21.28 -9.40 5.47
N PRO A 63 -21.28 -8.08 5.75
CA PRO A 63 -21.31 -7.07 4.70
C PRO A 63 -19.98 -7.05 3.93
N GLU A 64 -20.06 -6.88 2.61
CA GLU A 64 -18.91 -6.63 1.73
C GLU A 64 -19.00 -5.19 1.17
N PRO A 65 -17.88 -4.43 1.11
CA PRO A 65 -16.55 -4.81 1.56
C PRO A 65 -16.40 -4.84 3.09
N VAL A 66 -15.55 -5.73 3.61
CA VAL A 66 -15.18 -5.79 5.03
C VAL A 66 -13.98 -4.89 5.28
N THR A 67 -14.20 -3.81 6.02
CA THR A 67 -13.17 -2.82 6.41
C THR A 67 -12.78 -2.91 7.89
N SER A 68 -13.51 -3.72 8.67
CA SER A 68 -13.22 -3.99 10.09
C SER A 68 -12.81 -5.44 10.28
N PHE A 69 -11.61 -5.66 10.80
CA PHE A 69 -11.04 -7.00 10.99
C PHE A 69 -11.19 -7.50 12.43
N PRO A 70 -11.36 -8.81 12.65
CA PRO A 70 -11.25 -9.89 11.67
C PRO A 70 -12.52 -10.12 10.83
N ALA A 71 -12.34 -10.54 9.58
CA ALA A 71 -13.43 -11.09 8.76
C ALA A 71 -13.65 -12.56 9.08
N ARG A 72 -14.92 -13.00 9.15
CA ARG A 72 -15.27 -14.43 9.28
C ARG A 72 -15.21 -15.07 7.91
N VAL A 73 -14.41 -16.13 7.78
CA VAL A 73 -14.17 -16.82 6.51
C VAL A 73 -14.06 -18.32 6.76
N LYS A 74 -14.64 -19.16 5.90
CA LYS A 74 -14.52 -20.61 5.99
C LYS A 74 -13.14 -21.09 5.55
N ALA A 75 -12.63 -22.16 6.16
CA ALA A 75 -11.46 -22.85 5.64
C ALA A 75 -11.71 -23.34 4.20
N GLY A 76 -10.78 -23.09 3.29
CA GLY A 76 -10.90 -23.38 1.86
C GLY A 76 -11.56 -22.28 1.03
N ALA A 77 -12.10 -21.23 1.64
CA ALA A 77 -12.63 -20.09 0.90
C ALA A 77 -11.52 -19.23 0.29
N GLU A 78 -11.77 -18.72 -0.91
CA GLU A 78 -10.95 -17.71 -1.56
C GLU A 78 -11.47 -16.31 -1.21
N ILE A 79 -10.57 -15.40 -0.89
CA ILE A 79 -10.88 -13.99 -0.62
C ILE A 79 -10.14 -13.10 -1.60
N MET A 80 -10.82 -12.04 -2.05
CA MET A 80 -10.22 -10.93 -2.78
C MET A 80 -10.14 -9.75 -1.82
N PHE A 81 -8.96 -9.17 -1.67
CA PHE A 81 -8.72 -8.02 -0.80
C PHE A 81 -7.97 -6.93 -1.55
N ARG A 82 -8.14 -5.70 -1.08
CA ARG A 82 -7.54 -4.52 -1.68
C ARG A 82 -6.83 -3.68 -0.65
N VAL A 83 -5.82 -2.95 -1.10
CA VAL A 83 -5.14 -1.94 -0.28
C VAL A 83 -4.77 -0.76 -1.16
N THR A 84 -4.98 0.44 -0.63
CA THR A 84 -4.60 1.67 -1.29
C THR A 84 -3.20 2.07 -0.83
N THR A 85 -2.37 2.51 -1.78
CA THR A 85 -1.05 3.07 -1.49
C THR A 85 -0.99 4.51 -1.92
N LYS A 86 -0.19 5.31 -1.22
CA LYS A 86 0.19 6.66 -1.66
C LYS A 86 1.71 6.79 -1.66
N GLY A 87 2.22 7.56 -2.61
CA GLY A 87 3.65 7.75 -2.81
C GLY A 87 4.26 6.82 -3.87
N CYS A 88 3.55 6.49 -4.95
CA CYS A 88 4.11 5.73 -6.10
C CYS A 88 4.79 4.42 -5.67
N ALA A 89 4.05 3.53 -4.99
CA ALA A 89 4.54 2.18 -4.72
C ALA A 89 4.86 1.47 -6.05
N GLU A 90 6.00 0.79 -6.11
CA GLU A 90 6.45 0.00 -7.26
C GLU A 90 6.03 -1.46 -7.12
N GLN A 91 5.91 -1.94 -5.89
CA GLN A 91 5.50 -3.29 -5.56
C GLN A 91 4.72 -3.30 -4.25
N VAL A 92 3.67 -4.12 -4.18
CA VAL A 92 2.97 -4.45 -2.94
C VAL A 92 2.88 -5.96 -2.81
N SER A 93 3.17 -6.47 -1.62
CA SER A 93 3.04 -7.88 -1.28
C SER A 93 2.37 -8.05 0.09
N SER A 94 1.89 -9.25 0.35
CA SER A 94 1.27 -9.62 1.62
C SER A 94 1.87 -10.93 2.12
N LEU A 95 2.22 -10.98 3.40
CA LEU A 95 2.66 -12.18 4.09
C LEU A 95 1.61 -12.55 5.14
N PHE A 96 1.00 -13.72 4.99
CA PHE A 96 0.03 -14.24 5.94
C PHE A 96 0.73 -15.04 7.04
N THR A 97 0.13 -15.10 8.23
CA THR A 97 0.67 -15.93 9.34
C THR A 97 0.72 -17.43 9.02
N THR A 98 0.01 -17.85 7.97
CA THR A 98 0.10 -19.20 7.38
C THR A 98 1.43 -19.45 6.64
N GLY A 99 2.24 -18.41 6.43
CA GLY A 99 3.49 -18.45 5.67
C GLY A 99 3.31 -18.19 4.17
N LEU A 100 2.08 -18.07 3.68
CA LEU A 100 1.82 -17.75 2.28
C LEU A 100 2.17 -16.29 1.97
N ASN A 101 2.88 -16.07 0.87
CA ASN A 101 3.19 -14.75 0.35
C ASN A 101 2.43 -14.53 -0.97
N VAL A 102 1.73 -13.40 -1.08
CA VAL A 102 0.99 -13.02 -2.27
C VAL A 102 1.50 -11.67 -2.75
N THR A 103 1.97 -11.60 -3.99
CA THR A 103 2.24 -10.33 -4.68
C THR A 103 0.93 -9.75 -5.17
N LEU A 104 0.63 -8.52 -4.80
CA LEU A 104 -0.59 -7.85 -5.23
C LEU A 104 -0.41 -7.24 -6.61
N THR A 105 -1.50 -7.15 -7.35
CA THR A 105 -1.54 -6.58 -8.70
C THR A 105 -2.21 -5.21 -8.64
N PRO A 106 -1.65 -4.16 -9.25
CA PRO A 106 -2.31 -2.86 -9.25
C PRO A 106 -3.52 -2.88 -10.19
N GLU A 107 -4.64 -2.30 -9.75
CA GLU A 107 -5.87 -2.19 -10.59
C GLU A 107 -5.65 -1.29 -11.81
N GLN A 108 -4.77 -0.30 -11.66
CA GLN A 108 -4.47 0.72 -12.64
C GLN A 108 -2.95 0.78 -12.90
N PRO A 109 -2.51 1.33 -14.04
CA PRO A 109 -1.09 1.56 -14.27
C PRO A 109 -0.47 2.45 -13.17
N LEU A 110 0.75 2.14 -12.73
CA LEU A 110 1.47 2.77 -11.61
C LEU A 110 1.93 4.23 -11.87
N THR A 111 1.26 4.95 -12.75
CA THR A 111 1.61 6.33 -13.11
C THR A 111 1.05 7.36 -12.13
N THR A 112 0.16 6.95 -11.23
CA THR A 112 -0.47 7.80 -10.23
C THR A 112 0.29 7.76 -8.90
N ASN A 113 0.21 8.86 -8.14
CA ASN A 113 0.74 8.91 -6.78
C ASN A 113 -0.02 7.97 -5.82
N GLU A 114 -1.28 7.67 -6.14
CA GLU A 114 -2.17 6.82 -5.38
C GLU A 114 -2.62 5.64 -6.25
N ASN A 115 -2.49 4.41 -5.73
CA ASN A 115 -2.84 3.20 -6.47
C ASN A 115 -3.53 2.19 -5.55
N THR A 116 -4.58 1.55 -6.07
CA THR A 116 -5.25 0.40 -5.46
C THR A 116 -4.60 -0.88 -5.94
N TRP A 117 -4.33 -1.79 -5.02
CA TRP A 117 -3.69 -3.08 -5.27
C TRP A 117 -4.60 -4.21 -4.83
N GLU A 118 -4.79 -5.22 -5.67
CA GLU A 118 -5.61 -6.38 -5.40
C GLU A 118 -4.76 -7.61 -5.09
N GLY A 119 -5.19 -8.38 -4.10
CA GLY A 119 -4.62 -9.68 -3.75
C GLY A 119 -5.70 -10.74 -3.61
N PHE A 120 -5.30 -11.98 -3.86
CA PHE A 120 -6.14 -13.16 -3.67
C PHE A 120 -5.49 -14.07 -2.65
N PHE A 121 -6.27 -14.55 -1.69
CA PHE A 121 -5.80 -15.47 -0.66
C PHE A 121 -6.81 -16.60 -0.48
N THR A 122 -6.34 -17.84 -0.50
CA THR A 122 -7.18 -19.00 -0.14
C THR A 122 -6.85 -19.41 1.29
N VAL A 123 -7.86 -19.41 2.15
CA VAL A 123 -7.71 -19.91 3.53
C VAL A 123 -7.36 -21.40 3.47
N PRO A 124 -6.27 -21.87 4.10
CA PRO A 124 -5.88 -23.29 4.06
C PRO A 124 -7.02 -24.20 4.54
N MET A 125 -7.29 -25.30 3.81
CA MET A 125 -8.37 -26.23 4.13
C MET A 125 -8.19 -26.97 5.47
N ASP A 126 -6.95 -27.09 5.92
CA ASP A 126 -6.55 -27.69 7.19
C ASP A 126 -6.62 -26.70 8.38
N SER A 127 -6.95 -25.42 8.14
CA SER A 127 -7.16 -24.44 9.21
C SER A 127 -8.21 -24.94 10.20
N LEU A 128 -7.91 -24.77 11.49
CA LEU A 128 -8.81 -25.15 12.58
C LEU A 128 -9.92 -24.11 12.72
N ASP A 129 -11.11 -24.58 13.06
CA ASP A 129 -12.23 -23.72 13.40
C ASP A 129 -11.88 -22.85 14.62
N GLY A 130 -12.20 -21.55 14.56
CA GLY A 130 -11.81 -20.55 15.55
C GLY A 130 -10.35 -20.10 15.49
N SER A 131 -9.55 -20.55 14.51
CA SER A 131 -8.17 -20.08 14.33
C SER A 131 -8.10 -18.69 13.69
N ASN A 132 -7.03 -17.97 13.99
CA ASN A 132 -6.78 -16.62 13.48
C ASN A 132 -5.68 -16.63 12.42
N ILE A 133 -5.89 -15.87 11.35
CA ILE A 133 -4.86 -15.59 10.34
C ILE A 133 -4.62 -14.08 10.32
N GLY A 134 -3.37 -13.67 10.54
CA GLY A 134 -2.92 -12.28 10.39
C GLY A 134 -2.30 -12.05 9.03
N VAL A 135 -2.16 -10.78 8.65
CA VAL A 135 -1.50 -10.36 7.41
C VAL A 135 -0.56 -9.19 7.66
N ILE A 136 0.59 -9.21 6.98
CA ILE A 136 1.53 -8.10 6.87
C ILE A 136 1.56 -7.67 5.42
N ILE A 137 0.99 -6.51 5.11
CA ILE A 137 1.09 -5.88 3.80
C ILE A 137 2.36 -5.04 3.76
N THR A 138 3.16 -5.18 2.71
CA THR A 138 4.38 -4.41 2.49
C THR A 138 4.31 -3.69 1.15
N ALA A 139 4.40 -2.36 1.17
CA ALA A 139 4.61 -1.55 -0.02
C ALA A 139 6.08 -1.18 -0.15
N ARG A 140 6.61 -1.18 -1.38
CA ARG A 140 8.01 -0.85 -1.69
C ARG A 140 8.11 0.23 -2.76
N ARG A 141 9.12 1.08 -2.64
CA ARG A 141 9.55 2.05 -3.67
C ARG A 141 11.06 2.25 -3.56
N GLY A 142 11.83 1.69 -4.49
CA GLY A 142 13.29 1.58 -4.35
C GLY A 142 13.67 0.95 -3.00
N ASP A 143 14.53 1.61 -2.24
CA ASP A 143 14.99 1.14 -0.91
C ASP A 143 14.00 1.45 0.23
N LYS A 144 12.85 2.05 -0.06
CA LYS A 144 11.85 2.40 0.97
C LYS A 144 10.78 1.33 1.06
N GLU A 145 10.49 0.93 2.30
CA GLU A 145 9.40 0.01 2.60
C GLU A 145 8.43 0.62 3.62
N LYS A 146 7.16 0.26 3.51
CA LYS A 146 6.14 0.53 4.52
C LYS A 146 5.35 -0.73 4.77
N HIS A 147 5.01 -0.97 6.04
CA HIS A 147 4.24 -2.13 6.44
C HIS A 147 2.91 -1.72 7.10
N LEU A 148 1.88 -2.53 6.84
CA LEU A 148 0.60 -2.52 7.55
C LEU A 148 0.39 -3.93 8.10
N VAL A 149 0.25 -4.04 9.42
CA VAL A 149 0.06 -5.31 10.12
C VAL A 149 -1.36 -5.37 10.65
N VAL A 150 -2.10 -6.41 10.30
CA VAL A 150 -3.44 -6.67 10.84
C VAL A 150 -3.49 -8.09 11.37
N ASP A 151 -3.70 -8.22 12.68
CA ASP A 151 -3.79 -9.50 13.37
C ASP A 151 -4.82 -9.41 14.51
N PRO A 152 -5.95 -10.15 14.44
CA PRO A 152 -6.34 -11.05 13.36
C PRO A 152 -6.91 -10.29 12.14
N PHE A 153 -6.55 -10.75 10.94
CA PHE A 153 -7.15 -10.31 9.67
C PHE A 153 -8.37 -11.18 9.31
N ILE A 154 -8.26 -12.49 9.51
CA ILE A 154 -9.32 -13.48 9.31
C ILE A 154 -9.51 -14.29 10.59
N LEU A 155 -10.77 -14.55 10.92
CA LEU A 155 -11.20 -15.57 11.87
C LEU A 155 -11.79 -16.73 11.06
N VAL A 156 -11.21 -17.92 11.19
CA VAL A 156 -11.71 -19.12 10.51
C VAL A 156 -12.97 -19.60 11.23
N ASP A 157 -14.10 -19.62 10.53
CA ASP A 157 -15.41 -20.03 11.06
C ASP A 157 -16.02 -21.09 10.12
N GLY A 158 -15.84 -22.36 10.48
CA GLY A 158 -16.27 -23.51 9.68
C GLY A 158 -15.35 -23.86 8.48
N LYS A 159 -15.84 -24.78 7.64
CA LYS A 159 -15.12 -25.32 6.46
C LYS A 159 -16.01 -25.34 5.22
N VAL A 160 -15.40 -25.17 4.05
CA VAL A 160 -16.04 -25.45 2.77
C VAL A 160 -16.10 -26.97 2.57
N TYR A 161 -17.29 -27.56 2.67
CA TYR A 161 -17.52 -28.96 2.29
C TYR A 161 -17.69 -29.04 0.77
N GLU A 162 -17.09 -30.07 0.13
CA GLU A 162 -16.94 -30.27 -1.32
C GLU A 162 -17.99 -29.61 -2.23
N SER A 163 -17.51 -28.97 -3.30
CA SER A 163 -18.34 -28.52 -4.42
C SER A 163 -19.00 -29.71 -5.10
N VAL A 164 -20.31 -29.90 -4.89
CA VAL A 164 -21.08 -30.89 -5.65
C VAL A 164 -21.20 -30.41 -7.09
N SER A 165 -20.46 -31.06 -8.01
CA SER A 165 -20.65 -30.88 -9.45
C SER A 165 -22.00 -31.46 -9.86
N LEU A 166 -23.05 -30.64 -9.88
CA LEU A 166 -24.36 -31.01 -10.39
C LEU A 166 -24.30 -31.11 -11.92
N LYS A 167 -24.17 -32.33 -12.45
CA LYS A 167 -24.49 -32.60 -13.86
C LYS A 167 -26.01 -32.62 -14.02
N LEU A 168 -26.56 -31.57 -14.63
CA LEU A 168 -27.91 -31.61 -15.19
C LEU A 168 -27.89 -32.45 -16.48
N THR A 169 -28.33 -33.69 -16.40
CA THR A 169 -28.73 -34.47 -17.58
C THR A 169 -30.14 -34.07 -17.98
N ARG A 170 -30.32 -33.69 -19.24
CA ARG A 170 -31.61 -33.72 -19.93
C ARG A 170 -31.44 -34.39 -21.28
#